data_AF-A0A183BTT9-F1
#
_entry.id   AF-A0A183BTT9-F1
#
_cell.length_a   1.000
_cell.length_b   1.000
_cell.length_c   1.000
_cell.angle_alpha   90.00
_cell.angle_beta   90.00
_cell.angle_gamma   90.00
#
_symmetry.space_group_name_H-M   'P 1'
#
loop_
_entity.id
_entity.type
_entity.pdbx_description
1 polymer ?
#
loop_
_entity_poly.entity_id
_entity_poly.type
_entity_poly.pdbx_seq_one_letter_code
_entity_poly.pdbx_strand_id
1 'polypeptide(L)'
;MFLPLFCLTLAISPVLAADLAGQFLHITDLHIDPKYDLGGNPQKWCHRTTADKNNSPKLGPFGDHNCDSPMALLEFMLKEAKVQVPNPNLIIWTGDSLPHNKYDEKVLLDLLKEVTGAITSHFPNAVLLPVVGNHDSAPANSFVDHPAKQPIYEKMFKLWEQWIGQDGMETFSRGGYYRVQTADGLFLVLNTNIYYESNKRKNDFVEPEDPSGQFDFLQFELEKARQSGVPVHILGHVPPGAFEKYSLNKLQMEQIPAKYNQRLVNLITEYAPEIRWMFFGHYHTDTFRVVKNSDGKAVQRFFAAPALTTAFQMNNPAFRVADYNRQTLELDDIKTYYVELDELNKNGAAETRAKFEYSMRETYGGLDAQSLDAYIQKAKTNGTIFDALIRHNHVMYNNGNNMRLNATQRAFHLCALEFVDLTLLEQCMDNNTQLSVAIRPGNNGLTTIPILVALFLLLAQFY
;
A
#
# COMPACT_ATOMS: atom_id res chain seq x y z
N MET A 1 -65.21 14.72 11.44
CA MET A 1 -64.39 15.70 10.67
C MET A 1 -62.95 15.23 10.80
N PHE A 2 -62.48 14.45 9.83
CA PHE A 2 -61.13 13.87 9.82
C PHE A 2 -60.16 14.85 9.15
N LEU A 3 -59.13 15.31 9.87
CA LEU A 3 -58.00 16.03 9.27
C LEU A 3 -57.03 15.02 8.64
N PRO A 4 -56.55 15.22 7.40
CA PRO A 4 -55.51 14.37 6.83
C PRO A 4 -54.13 14.82 7.34
N LEU A 5 -53.36 13.85 7.86
CA LEU A 5 -51.94 14.00 8.16
C LEU A 5 -51.18 14.03 6.82
N PHE A 6 -50.65 15.18 6.42
CA PHE A 6 -49.70 15.26 5.32
C PHE A 6 -48.33 14.80 5.83
N CYS A 7 -47.92 13.58 5.45
CA CYS A 7 -46.52 13.18 5.52
C CYS A 7 -45.72 14.02 4.53
N LEU A 8 -44.97 14.99 5.03
CA LEU A 8 -43.94 15.69 4.27
C LEU A 8 -42.74 14.75 4.13
N THR A 9 -42.66 14.01 3.02
CA THR A 9 -41.41 13.36 2.61
C THR A 9 -40.47 14.46 2.10
N LEU A 10 -39.48 14.84 2.91
CA LEU A 10 -38.37 15.69 2.49
C LEU A 10 -37.60 14.97 1.38
N ALA A 11 -37.94 15.25 0.13
CA ALA A 11 -37.15 14.86 -1.03
C ALA A 11 -35.85 15.67 -0.99
N ILE A 12 -34.77 15.05 -0.53
CA ILE A 12 -33.42 15.61 -0.66
C ILE A 12 -33.16 15.74 -2.16
N SER A 13 -33.01 16.98 -2.64
CA SER A 13 -32.73 17.27 -4.04
C SER A 13 -31.44 16.54 -4.48
N PRO A 14 -31.39 15.87 -5.63
CA PRO A 14 -30.17 15.19 -6.12
C PRO A 14 -28.96 16.12 -6.28
N VAL A 15 -29.20 17.44 -6.35
CA VAL A 15 -28.15 18.47 -6.38
C VAL A 15 -27.40 18.57 -5.03
N LEU A 16 -28.09 18.36 -3.90
CA LEU A 16 -27.45 18.34 -2.57
C LEU A 16 -26.66 17.05 -2.33
N ALA A 17 -27.09 15.92 -2.92
CA ALA A 17 -26.38 14.64 -2.78
C ALA A 17 -25.05 14.61 -3.54
N ALA A 18 -24.97 15.28 -4.71
CA ALA A 18 -23.74 15.37 -5.49
C ALA A 18 -22.63 16.20 -4.82
N ASP A 19 -22.99 17.15 -3.95
CA ASP A 19 -22.04 18.03 -3.25
C ASP A 19 -21.41 17.35 -2.01
N LEU A 20 -21.95 16.19 -1.60
CA LEU A 20 -21.51 15.42 -0.44
C LEU A 20 -20.61 14.24 -0.79
N ALA A 21 -20.57 13.82 -2.06
CA ALA A 21 -19.75 12.71 -2.51
C ALA A 21 -18.36 13.20 -2.91
N GLY A 22 -17.33 12.57 -2.36
CA GLY A 22 -15.94 12.79 -2.72
C GLY A 22 -15.34 11.51 -3.29
N GLN A 23 -14.36 11.68 -4.17
CA GLN A 23 -13.60 10.57 -4.73
C GLN A 23 -12.11 10.85 -4.66
N PHE A 24 -11.31 9.83 -4.41
CA PHE A 24 -9.87 9.91 -4.59
C PHE A 24 -9.31 8.69 -5.32
N LEU A 25 -8.23 8.94 -6.06
CA LEU A 25 -7.41 7.91 -6.69
C LEU A 25 -6.26 7.56 -5.74
N HIS A 26 -6.06 6.27 -5.47
CA HIS A 26 -4.90 5.77 -4.73
C HIS A 26 -4.03 4.92 -5.67
N ILE A 27 -2.79 5.40 -5.87
CA ILE A 27 -1.73 4.73 -6.62
C ILE A 27 -0.49 4.59 -5.74
N THR A 28 0.31 3.55 -5.96
CA THR A 28 1.49 3.26 -5.15
C THR A 28 2.45 2.35 -5.89
N ASP A 29 3.71 2.31 -5.45
CA ASP A 29 4.70 1.30 -5.88
C ASP A 29 4.79 1.24 -7.41
N LEU A 30 5.09 2.41 -7.99
CA LEU A 30 5.13 2.62 -9.43
C LEU A 30 6.36 1.92 -10.02
N HIS A 31 7.50 2.04 -9.32
CA HIS A 31 8.80 1.53 -9.71
C HIS A 31 9.08 1.71 -11.20
N ILE A 32 9.21 2.97 -11.64
CA ILE A 32 9.43 3.28 -13.04
C ILE A 32 10.89 3.02 -13.38
N ASP A 33 11.15 2.08 -14.29
CA ASP A 33 12.49 1.77 -14.74
C ASP A 33 12.85 2.51 -16.04
N PRO A 34 13.71 3.55 -15.98
CA PRO A 34 14.10 4.31 -17.17
C PRO A 34 14.97 3.48 -18.13
N LYS A 35 15.43 2.28 -17.74
CA LYS A 35 16.27 1.39 -18.55
C LYS A 35 15.54 0.15 -19.07
N TYR A 36 14.23 0.05 -18.84
CA TYR A 36 13.41 -1.01 -19.44
C TYR A 36 13.57 -1.01 -20.96
N ASP A 37 13.94 -2.16 -21.55
CA ASP A 37 14.19 -2.30 -22.98
C ASP A 37 13.49 -3.55 -23.54
N LEU A 38 12.83 -3.43 -24.69
CA LEU A 38 12.08 -4.53 -25.32
C LEU A 38 12.94 -5.76 -25.70
N GLY A 39 14.24 -5.56 -25.87
CA GLY A 39 15.23 -6.61 -26.11
C GLY A 39 16.10 -6.91 -24.88
N GLY A 40 15.66 -6.45 -23.70
CA GLY A 40 16.30 -6.71 -22.43
C GLY A 40 16.12 -8.14 -21.94
N ASN A 41 16.67 -8.43 -20.76
CA ASN A 41 16.64 -9.75 -20.16
C ASN A 41 15.93 -9.69 -18.79
N PRO A 42 14.84 -10.47 -18.56
CA PRO A 42 14.16 -10.54 -17.26
C PRO A 42 15.07 -10.81 -16.07
N GLN A 43 16.15 -11.57 -16.27
CA GLN A 43 17.14 -11.89 -15.23
C GLN A 43 18.09 -10.72 -14.90
N LYS A 44 18.00 -9.62 -15.67
CA LYS A 44 18.77 -8.39 -15.51
C LYS A 44 17.84 -7.18 -15.44
N TRP A 45 16.70 -7.33 -14.76
CA TRP A 45 15.71 -6.26 -14.61
C TRP A 45 15.19 -5.70 -15.95
N CYS A 46 15.11 -6.54 -16.98
CA CYS A 46 14.71 -6.12 -18.33
C CYS A 46 15.61 -5.07 -18.97
N HIS A 47 16.84 -4.89 -18.47
CA HIS A 47 17.83 -4.03 -19.12
C HIS A 47 18.50 -4.78 -20.26
N ARG A 48 18.82 -4.07 -21.34
CA ARG A 48 19.63 -4.61 -22.42
C ARG A 48 21.11 -4.58 -22.06
N THR A 49 21.81 -5.70 -22.25
CA THR A 49 23.27 -5.76 -22.17
C THR A 49 23.91 -6.09 -23.51
N THR A 50 25.22 -5.85 -23.64
CA THR A 50 25.99 -6.09 -24.87
C THR A 50 25.97 -7.56 -25.32
N ALA A 51 25.76 -8.49 -24.39
CA ALA A 51 25.70 -9.94 -24.63
C ALA A 51 24.32 -10.42 -25.14
N ASP A 52 23.27 -9.61 -25.04
CA ASP A 52 21.88 -10.04 -25.26
C ASP A 52 21.45 -9.93 -26.74
N LYS A 53 22.38 -9.68 -27.67
CA LYS A 53 22.08 -9.19 -29.03
C LYS A 53 21.28 -10.13 -29.94
N ASN A 54 21.08 -11.41 -29.64
CA ASN A 54 20.40 -12.34 -30.57
C ASN A 54 19.45 -13.39 -29.93
N ASN A 55 19.35 -13.52 -28.60
CA ASN A 55 18.63 -14.63 -27.95
C ASN A 55 17.66 -14.25 -26.81
N SER A 56 17.44 -12.96 -26.52
CA SER A 56 16.49 -12.58 -25.47
C SER A 56 15.04 -12.72 -25.94
N PRO A 57 14.12 -13.20 -25.08
CA PRO A 57 12.69 -13.11 -25.36
C PRO A 57 12.29 -11.64 -25.58
N LYS A 58 11.38 -11.40 -26.53
CA LYS A 58 10.83 -10.05 -26.75
C LYS A 58 9.94 -9.69 -25.58
N LEU A 59 10.37 -8.71 -24.80
CA LEU A 59 9.61 -8.17 -23.69
C LEU A 59 8.44 -7.33 -24.20
N GLY A 60 7.40 -7.22 -23.37
CA GLY A 60 6.21 -6.47 -23.69
C GLY A 60 6.41 -4.95 -23.60
N PRO A 61 5.75 -4.14 -24.44
CA PRO A 61 5.90 -2.68 -24.39
C PRO A 61 5.39 -2.02 -23.12
N PHE A 62 4.59 -2.73 -22.31
CA PHE A 62 4.03 -2.22 -21.07
C PHE A 62 4.61 -2.92 -19.83
N GLY A 63 5.61 -3.79 -19.97
CA GLY A 63 6.27 -4.43 -18.82
C GLY A 63 6.35 -5.94 -18.93
N ASP A 64 6.90 -6.54 -17.88
CA ASP A 64 7.03 -7.99 -17.65
C ASP A 64 6.88 -8.26 -16.14
N HIS A 65 6.27 -9.39 -15.76
CA HIS A 65 6.07 -9.74 -14.34
C HIS A 65 7.38 -10.02 -13.56
N ASN A 66 8.55 -10.01 -14.21
CA ASN A 66 9.86 -10.12 -13.56
C ASN A 66 10.60 -8.78 -13.47
N CYS A 67 9.97 -7.69 -13.89
CA CYS A 67 10.63 -6.40 -14.06
C CYS A 67 9.81 -5.26 -13.51
N ASP A 68 10.50 -4.17 -13.24
CA ASP A 68 9.89 -2.90 -12.93
C ASP A 68 9.29 -2.22 -14.15
N SER A 69 8.40 -1.26 -13.89
CA SER A 69 7.48 -0.71 -14.87
C SER A 69 8.17 0.21 -15.88
N PRO A 70 7.96 0.07 -17.19
CA PRO A 70 8.28 1.16 -18.10
C PRO A 70 7.30 2.33 -17.88
N MET A 71 7.73 3.56 -18.19
CA MET A 71 6.85 4.75 -18.15
C MET A 71 5.55 4.56 -18.97
N ALA A 72 5.61 3.78 -20.05
CA ALA A 72 4.45 3.44 -20.87
C ALA A 72 3.31 2.76 -20.08
N LEU A 73 3.64 1.98 -19.04
CA LEU A 73 2.64 1.37 -18.16
C LEU A 73 1.96 2.42 -17.29
N LEU A 74 2.74 3.33 -16.67
CA LEU A 74 2.20 4.42 -15.86
C LEU A 74 1.24 5.29 -16.66
N GLU A 75 1.66 5.71 -17.86
CA GLU A 75 0.84 6.51 -18.78
C GLU A 75 -0.48 5.81 -19.15
N PHE A 76 -0.42 4.51 -19.47
CA PHE A 76 -1.61 3.72 -19.75
C PHE A 76 -2.54 3.63 -18.53
N MET A 77 -2.00 3.33 -17.35
CA MET A 77 -2.78 3.18 -16.12
C MET A 77 -3.41 4.49 -15.67
N LEU A 78 -2.72 5.63 -15.78
CA LEU A 78 -3.28 6.95 -15.47
C LEU A 78 -4.43 7.32 -16.42
N LYS A 79 -4.30 6.98 -17.71
CA LYS A 79 -5.37 7.16 -18.69
C LYS A 79 -6.61 6.33 -18.34
N GLU A 80 -6.43 5.06 -17.97
CA GLU A 80 -7.54 4.20 -17.56
C GLU A 80 -8.15 4.63 -16.22
N ALA A 81 -7.33 5.07 -15.24
CA ALA A 81 -7.81 5.67 -14.01
C ALA A 81 -8.67 6.90 -14.27
N LYS A 82 -8.28 7.75 -15.24
CA LYS A 82 -9.06 8.93 -15.63
C LYS A 82 -10.41 8.59 -16.26
N VAL A 83 -10.57 7.40 -16.85
CA VAL A 83 -11.89 6.92 -17.31
C VAL A 83 -12.79 6.59 -16.11
N GLN A 84 -12.23 6.00 -15.05
CA GLN A 84 -13.00 5.58 -13.87
C GLN A 84 -13.29 6.74 -12.91
N VAL A 85 -12.32 7.64 -12.73
CA VAL A 85 -12.43 8.80 -11.85
C VAL A 85 -11.88 10.03 -12.59
N PRO A 86 -12.69 10.71 -13.43
CA PRO A 86 -12.19 11.78 -14.29
C PRO A 86 -11.78 13.05 -13.52
N ASN A 87 -12.43 13.31 -12.37
CA ASN A 87 -12.22 14.51 -11.56
C ASN A 87 -12.14 14.14 -10.07
N PRO A 88 -11.10 13.41 -9.62
CA PRO A 88 -10.95 13.11 -8.21
C PRO A 88 -10.66 14.39 -7.43
N ASN A 89 -11.11 14.46 -6.18
CA ASN A 89 -10.73 15.53 -5.25
C ASN A 89 -9.24 15.44 -4.91
N LEU A 90 -8.78 14.21 -4.65
CA LEU A 90 -7.43 13.92 -4.20
C LEU A 90 -6.79 12.80 -5.05
N ILE A 91 -5.47 12.84 -5.13
CA ILE A 91 -4.66 11.69 -5.52
C ILE A 91 -3.76 11.37 -4.34
N ILE A 92 -3.93 10.19 -3.75
CA ILE A 92 -3.02 9.64 -2.76
C ILE A 92 -1.98 8.83 -3.51
N TRP A 93 -0.72 9.26 -3.42
CA TRP A 93 0.41 8.54 -4.00
C TRP A 93 1.35 8.10 -2.88
N THR A 94 1.28 6.84 -2.49
CA THR A 94 2.03 6.31 -1.33
C THR A 94 3.47 5.91 -1.66
N GLY A 95 4.12 6.54 -2.65
CA GLY A 95 5.57 6.43 -2.88
C GLY A 95 6.03 5.27 -3.77
N ASP A 96 7.33 5.01 -3.72
CA ASP A 96 8.10 4.03 -4.50
C ASP A 96 8.04 4.28 -6.01
N SER A 97 8.68 5.39 -6.40
CA SER A 97 8.81 5.82 -7.78
C SER A 97 9.95 5.11 -8.51
N LEU A 98 11.02 4.78 -7.79
CA LEU A 98 12.25 4.22 -8.36
C LEU A 98 12.19 2.71 -8.46
N PRO A 99 12.88 2.13 -9.44
CA PRO A 99 12.94 0.68 -9.57
C PRO A 99 13.89 0.08 -8.51
N HIS A 100 13.92 -1.25 -8.46
CA HIS A 100 14.72 -2.03 -7.51
C HIS A 100 16.22 -2.06 -7.83
N ASN A 101 16.65 -1.40 -8.92
CA ASN A 101 18.05 -1.21 -9.29
C ASN A 101 18.68 -0.03 -8.54
N LYS A 102 20.02 0.02 -8.56
CA LYS A 102 20.77 1.13 -7.96
C LYS A 102 20.83 2.31 -8.92
N TYR A 103 20.31 3.43 -8.43
CA TYR A 103 20.37 4.72 -9.10
C TYR A 103 20.92 5.80 -8.16
N ASP A 104 21.46 6.86 -8.75
CA ASP A 104 21.95 8.02 -8.02
C ASP A 104 20.82 9.03 -7.77
N GLU A 105 21.13 10.03 -6.95
CA GLU A 105 20.19 11.10 -6.58
C GLU A 105 19.70 11.91 -7.80
N LYS A 106 20.51 12.04 -8.85
CA LYS A 106 20.11 12.77 -10.05
C LYS A 106 18.99 12.03 -10.77
N VAL A 107 19.17 10.72 -11.01
CA VAL A 107 18.13 9.89 -11.64
C VAL A 107 16.87 9.86 -10.78
N LEU A 108 17.02 9.79 -9.45
CA LEU A 108 15.88 9.86 -8.53
C LEU A 108 15.04 11.12 -8.73
N LEU A 109 15.68 12.29 -8.72
CA LEU A 109 14.98 13.57 -8.87
C LEU A 109 14.38 13.78 -10.27
N ASP A 110 15.08 13.35 -11.32
CA ASP A 110 14.57 13.41 -12.69
C ASP A 110 13.32 12.53 -12.82
N LEU A 111 13.35 11.31 -12.28
CA LEU A 111 12.23 10.37 -12.34
C LEU A 111 11.03 10.85 -11.49
N LEU A 112 11.28 11.36 -10.28
CA LEU A 112 10.24 11.97 -9.45
C LEU A 112 9.54 13.12 -10.17
N LYS A 113 10.30 13.95 -10.89
CA LYS A 113 9.76 15.04 -11.69
C LYS A 113 8.90 14.53 -12.85
N GLU A 114 9.37 13.51 -13.58
CA GLU A 114 8.61 12.90 -14.68
C GLU A 114 7.31 12.26 -14.20
N VAL A 115 7.37 11.46 -13.13
CA VAL A 115 6.20 10.80 -12.53
C VAL A 115 5.20 11.84 -12.00
N THR A 116 5.67 12.84 -11.26
CA THR A 116 4.81 13.93 -10.78
C THR A 116 4.16 14.66 -11.96
N GLY A 117 4.92 14.90 -13.03
CA GLY A 117 4.43 15.51 -14.27
C GLY A 117 3.35 14.66 -14.96
N ALA A 118 3.54 13.34 -15.04
CA ALA A 118 2.57 12.43 -15.64
C ALA A 118 1.24 12.42 -14.87
N ILE A 119 1.30 12.29 -13.54
CA ILE A 119 0.12 12.31 -12.66
C ILE A 119 -0.65 13.63 -12.82
N THR A 120 0.05 14.76 -12.70
CA THR A 120 -0.57 16.09 -12.75
C THR A 120 -1.09 16.48 -14.13
N SER A 121 -0.46 15.99 -15.20
CA SER A 121 -0.97 16.19 -16.56
C SER A 121 -2.29 15.44 -16.80
N HIS A 122 -2.44 14.25 -16.21
CA HIS A 122 -3.69 13.50 -16.28
C HIS A 122 -4.77 14.11 -15.39
N PHE A 123 -4.40 14.63 -14.21
CA PHE A 123 -5.32 15.12 -13.20
C PHE A 123 -4.94 16.53 -12.71
N PRO A 124 -5.07 17.56 -13.55
CA PRO A 124 -4.55 18.90 -13.24
C PRO A 124 -5.28 19.63 -12.10
N ASN A 125 -6.48 19.17 -11.75
CA ASN A 125 -7.33 19.82 -10.74
C ASN A 125 -7.34 19.08 -9.39
N ALA A 126 -6.73 17.90 -9.30
CA ALA A 126 -6.73 17.12 -8.08
C ALA A 126 -5.61 17.57 -7.13
N VAL A 127 -5.84 17.51 -5.82
CA VAL A 127 -4.77 17.71 -4.84
C VAL A 127 -3.93 16.43 -4.77
N LEU A 128 -2.65 16.51 -5.10
CA LEU A 128 -1.72 15.39 -4.99
C LEU A 128 -1.15 15.34 -3.56
N LEU A 129 -1.28 14.19 -2.91
CA LEU A 129 -0.72 13.88 -1.59
C LEU A 129 0.39 12.83 -1.76
N PRO A 130 1.63 13.26 -2.03
CA PRO A 130 2.76 12.35 -2.18
C PRO A 130 3.28 11.89 -0.82
N VAL A 131 3.65 10.61 -0.73
CA VAL A 131 4.37 10.01 0.38
C VAL A 131 5.71 9.51 -0.15
N VAL A 132 6.77 9.67 0.64
CA VAL A 132 8.08 9.11 0.31
C VAL A 132 8.03 7.59 0.50
N GLY A 133 8.44 6.82 -0.51
CA GLY A 133 8.65 5.38 -0.41
C GLY A 133 10.10 4.99 -0.09
N ASN A 134 10.36 3.73 0.24
CA ASN A 134 11.69 3.29 0.65
C ASN A 134 12.72 3.28 -0.51
N HIS A 135 12.24 3.16 -1.75
CA HIS A 135 13.02 3.33 -2.98
C HIS A 135 13.20 4.79 -3.40
N ASP A 136 12.46 5.74 -2.81
CA ASP A 136 12.62 7.19 -3.07
C ASP A 136 13.81 7.79 -2.29
N SER A 137 14.90 7.03 -2.22
CA SER A 137 16.21 7.43 -1.69
C SER A 137 17.32 6.87 -2.57
N ALA A 138 18.47 7.56 -2.59
CA ALA A 138 19.63 7.13 -3.36
C ALA A 138 20.86 7.10 -2.44
N PRO A 139 21.40 5.90 -2.09
CA PRO A 139 20.91 4.57 -2.45
C PRO A 139 19.56 4.22 -1.79
N ALA A 140 18.77 3.33 -2.40
CA ALA A 140 17.51 2.85 -1.82
C ALA A 140 17.66 2.34 -0.38
N ASN A 141 16.62 2.54 0.43
CA ASN A 141 16.59 2.28 1.88
C ASN A 141 17.64 3.07 2.66
N SER A 142 17.98 4.29 2.26
CA SER A 142 18.97 5.10 2.99
C SER A 142 18.33 6.38 3.56
N PHE A 143 17.78 6.26 4.76
CA PHE A 143 17.11 7.35 5.46
C PHE A 143 17.79 7.61 6.79
N VAL A 144 18.19 8.86 7.03
CA VAL A 144 18.78 9.34 8.29
C VAL A 144 17.83 10.28 9.01
N ASP A 145 18.06 10.49 10.30
CA ASP A 145 17.19 11.26 11.19
C ASP A 145 17.63 12.72 11.39
N HIS A 146 18.47 13.25 10.50
CA HIS A 146 18.99 14.59 10.60
C HIS A 146 19.02 15.29 9.23
N PRO A 147 18.35 16.46 9.06
CA PRO A 147 18.21 17.14 7.76
C PRO A 147 19.54 17.39 7.04
N ALA A 148 20.58 17.83 7.76
CA ALA A 148 21.91 18.08 7.17
C ALA A 148 22.56 16.83 6.51
N LYS A 149 22.05 15.63 6.81
CA LYS A 149 22.53 14.37 6.26
C LYS A 149 21.58 13.78 5.20
N GLN A 150 20.44 14.42 4.92
CA GLN A 150 19.45 14.01 3.92
C GLN A 150 19.01 15.19 3.02
N PRO A 151 19.94 15.81 2.26
CA PRO A 151 19.67 17.02 1.48
C PRO A 151 18.62 16.83 0.37
N ILE A 152 18.30 15.59 0.03
CA ILE A 152 17.33 15.27 -1.01
C ILE A 152 15.90 15.67 -0.64
N TYR A 153 15.54 15.71 0.64
CA TYR A 153 14.19 16.12 1.06
C TYR A 153 13.88 17.56 0.67
N GLU A 154 14.82 18.50 0.79
CA GLU A 154 14.60 19.87 0.33
C GLU A 154 14.34 19.94 -1.18
N LYS A 155 14.99 19.08 -1.97
CA LYS A 155 14.80 19.01 -3.42
C LYS A 155 13.47 18.37 -3.78
N MET A 156 13.07 17.32 -3.07
CA MET A 156 11.75 16.70 -3.21
C MET A 156 10.63 17.66 -2.80
N PHE A 157 10.81 18.40 -1.71
CA PHE A 157 9.87 19.43 -1.27
C PHE A 157 9.62 20.45 -2.37
N LYS A 158 10.67 20.95 -3.05
CA LYS A 158 10.50 21.91 -4.16
C LYS A 158 9.66 21.37 -5.33
N LEU A 159 9.63 20.06 -5.54
CA LEU A 159 8.75 19.44 -6.56
C LEU A 159 7.29 19.42 -6.10
N TRP A 160 7.05 19.33 -4.79
CA TRP A 160 5.74 19.07 -4.20
C TRP A 160 5.17 20.24 -3.38
N GLU A 161 5.91 21.34 -3.30
CA GLU A 161 5.65 22.53 -2.46
C GLU A 161 4.25 23.09 -2.67
N GLN A 162 3.73 23.05 -3.89
CA GLN A 162 2.40 23.54 -4.22
C GLN A 162 1.26 22.77 -3.51
N TRP A 163 1.48 21.51 -3.14
CA TRP A 163 0.49 20.68 -2.43
C TRP A 163 0.81 20.55 -0.94
N ILE A 164 2.09 20.49 -0.57
CA ILE A 164 2.52 20.39 0.84
C ILE A 164 2.29 21.72 1.57
N GLY A 165 2.49 22.84 0.87
CA GLY A 165 2.47 24.18 1.45
C GLY A 165 3.76 24.53 2.20
N GLN A 166 4.03 25.83 2.32
CA GLN A 166 5.25 26.35 2.98
C GLN A 166 5.37 25.91 4.43
N ASP A 167 4.24 25.79 5.15
CA ASP A 167 4.22 25.36 6.55
C ASP A 167 4.78 23.94 6.74
N GLY A 168 4.77 23.11 5.70
CA GLY A 168 5.33 21.75 5.73
C GLY A 168 6.84 21.68 5.45
N MET A 169 7.48 22.78 5.02
CA MET A 169 8.90 22.79 4.64
C MET A 169 9.81 22.29 5.77
N GLU A 170 9.55 22.72 7.00
CA GLU A 170 10.40 22.39 8.16
C GLU A 170 10.33 20.90 8.52
N THR A 171 9.13 20.32 8.58
CA THR A 171 8.96 18.88 8.88
C THR A 171 9.42 18.01 7.71
N PHE A 172 9.12 18.43 6.48
CA PHE A 172 9.49 17.67 5.29
C PHE A 172 11.00 17.64 5.10
N SER A 173 11.68 18.78 5.27
CA SER A 173 13.15 18.83 5.17
C SER A 173 13.82 18.03 6.29
N ARG A 174 13.21 18.00 7.49
CA ARG A 174 13.73 17.26 8.64
C ARG A 174 13.66 15.75 8.47
N GLY A 175 12.51 15.24 8.01
CA GLY A 175 12.26 13.80 8.03
C GLY A 175 11.35 13.28 6.92
N GLY A 176 11.03 14.06 5.89
CA GLY A 176 10.18 13.64 4.77
C GLY A 176 8.69 13.47 5.13
N TYR A 177 8.26 13.96 6.30
CA TYR A 177 6.88 13.91 6.78
C TYR A 177 6.29 15.32 6.89
N TYR A 178 4.97 15.43 6.84
CA TYR A 178 4.29 16.73 6.88
C TYR A 178 2.82 16.58 7.31
N ARG A 179 2.21 17.71 7.64
CA ARG A 179 0.75 17.85 7.74
C ARG A 179 0.24 18.74 6.64
N VAL A 180 -0.96 18.47 6.15
CA VAL A 180 -1.65 19.36 5.22
C VAL A 180 -3.16 19.35 5.48
N GLN A 181 -3.75 20.54 5.55
CA GLN A 181 -5.20 20.70 5.60
C GLN A 181 -5.73 20.85 4.18
N THR A 182 -6.66 20.00 3.78
CA THR A 182 -7.39 20.14 2.50
C THR A 182 -8.87 20.39 2.76
N ALA A 183 -9.65 20.54 1.68
CA ALA A 183 -11.12 20.57 1.78
C ALA A 183 -11.71 19.24 2.25
N ASP A 184 -10.92 18.17 2.21
CA ASP A 184 -11.36 16.79 2.45
C ASP A 184 -10.72 16.19 3.71
N GLY A 185 -10.14 17.03 4.58
CA GLY A 185 -9.64 16.63 5.90
C GLY A 185 -8.22 17.10 6.22
N LEU A 186 -7.78 16.82 7.45
CA LEU A 186 -6.39 17.01 7.88
C LEU A 186 -5.60 15.71 7.63
N PHE A 187 -4.55 15.79 6.83
CA PHE A 187 -3.68 14.67 6.51
C PHE A 187 -2.37 14.77 7.28
N LEU A 188 -2.02 13.69 7.98
CA LEU A 188 -0.73 13.47 8.60
C LEU A 188 0.03 12.48 7.71
N VAL A 189 0.97 12.99 6.92
CA VAL A 189 1.74 12.20 5.96
C VAL A 189 3.06 11.83 6.58
N LEU A 190 3.24 10.54 6.85
CA LEU A 190 4.38 9.98 7.56
C LEU A 190 5.42 9.43 6.59
N ASN A 191 6.68 9.58 6.96
CA ASN A 191 7.80 8.84 6.40
C ASN A 191 8.06 7.60 7.28
N THR A 192 7.33 6.51 7.02
CA THR A 192 7.52 5.26 7.75
C THR A 192 8.80 4.50 7.34
N ASN A 193 9.47 4.93 6.27
CA ASN A 193 10.73 4.32 5.81
C ASN A 193 11.87 4.52 6.81
N ILE A 194 11.81 5.57 7.63
CA ILE A 194 12.80 5.79 8.70
C ILE A 194 12.74 4.67 9.75
N TYR A 195 11.57 4.05 9.93
CA TYR A 195 11.36 2.92 10.81
C TYR A 195 11.51 1.58 10.09
N TYR A 196 11.82 1.55 8.80
CA TYR A 196 11.89 0.30 8.06
C TYR A 196 13.11 -0.53 8.50
N GLU A 197 12.91 -1.83 8.73
CA GLU A 197 13.99 -2.72 9.17
C GLU A 197 15.10 -2.81 8.12
N SER A 198 14.77 -2.70 6.83
CA SER A 198 15.79 -2.67 5.76
C SER A 198 16.45 -1.30 5.58
N ASN A 199 16.14 -0.28 6.40
CA ASN A 199 16.83 1.01 6.36
C ASN A 199 18.32 0.83 6.72
N LYS A 200 19.18 1.00 5.71
CA LYS A 200 20.63 0.80 5.78
C LYS A 200 21.32 1.79 6.71
N ARG A 201 20.66 2.89 7.05
CA ARG A 201 21.20 3.98 7.86
C ARG A 201 20.60 4.04 9.28
N LYS A 202 19.79 3.04 9.67
CA LYS A 202 19.13 3.01 10.99
C LYS A 202 20.09 3.03 12.20
N ASN A 203 21.33 2.59 12.00
CA ASN A 203 22.37 2.63 13.04
C ASN A 203 23.09 3.98 13.12
N ASP A 204 22.83 4.90 12.20
CA ASP A 204 23.44 6.24 12.17
C ASP A 204 22.57 7.30 12.85
N PHE A 205 21.44 6.88 13.43
CA PHE A 205 20.49 7.76 14.09
C PHE A 205 21.11 8.46 15.29
N VAL A 206 20.93 9.77 15.35
CA VAL A 206 21.30 10.62 16.48
C VAL A 206 20.26 10.51 17.59
N GLU A 207 18.98 10.39 17.22
CA GLU A 207 17.82 10.29 18.11
C GLU A 207 17.06 8.96 17.86
N PRO A 208 17.66 7.79 18.16
CA PRO A 208 17.08 6.49 17.82
C PRO A 208 15.81 6.12 18.58
N GLU A 209 15.31 6.95 19.50
CA GLU A 209 14.03 6.72 20.19
C GLU A 209 12.86 7.40 19.48
N ASP A 210 13.13 8.50 18.78
CA ASP A 210 12.19 9.15 17.87
C ASP A 210 12.95 9.79 16.69
N PRO A 211 13.36 8.98 15.70
CA PRO A 211 14.18 9.49 14.61
C PRO A 211 13.40 10.56 13.83
N SER A 212 14.00 11.75 13.70
CA SER A 212 13.42 12.97 13.14
C SER A 212 12.26 13.60 13.95
N GLY A 213 12.03 13.19 15.19
CA GLY A 213 10.93 13.72 16.03
C GLY A 213 9.53 13.43 15.48
N GLN A 214 9.39 12.39 14.66
CA GLN A 214 8.16 12.12 13.91
C GLN A 214 7.05 11.52 14.78
N PHE A 215 7.39 10.74 15.81
CA PHE A 215 6.38 10.26 16.76
C PHE A 215 5.83 11.37 17.63
N ASP A 216 6.69 12.29 18.08
CA ASP A 216 6.28 13.46 18.84
C ASP A 216 5.39 14.36 17.98
N PHE A 217 5.73 14.56 16.71
CA PHE A 217 4.86 15.22 15.72
C PHE A 217 3.50 14.52 15.59
N LEU A 218 3.48 13.20 15.39
CA LEU A 218 2.25 12.43 15.21
C LEU A 218 1.35 12.52 16.44
N GLN A 219 1.92 12.30 17.64
CA GLN A 219 1.18 12.40 18.90
C GLN A 219 0.63 13.81 19.12
N PHE A 220 1.43 14.84 18.86
CA PHE A 220 1.02 16.23 19.01
C PHE A 220 -0.18 16.59 18.11
N GLU A 221 -0.11 16.23 16.82
CA GLU A 221 -1.21 16.52 15.88
C GLU A 221 -2.47 15.70 16.18
N LEU A 222 -2.33 14.44 16.62
CA LEU A 222 -3.45 13.61 17.04
C LEU A 222 -4.16 14.15 18.31
N GLU A 223 -3.40 14.60 19.30
CA GLU A 223 -3.95 15.19 20.52
C GLU A 223 -4.61 16.54 20.23
N LYS A 224 -4.03 17.35 19.35
CA LYS A 224 -4.65 18.59 18.88
C LYS A 224 -5.95 18.32 18.11
N ALA A 225 -5.98 17.30 17.26
CA ALA A 225 -7.17 16.84 16.57
C ALA A 225 -8.28 16.43 17.55
N ARG A 226 -7.94 15.64 18.58
CA ARG A 226 -8.86 15.30 19.68
C ARG A 226 -9.45 16.52 20.37
N GLN A 227 -8.60 17.46 20.78
CA GLN A 227 -9.02 18.66 21.51
C GLN A 227 -9.91 19.58 20.68
N SER A 228 -9.68 19.62 19.36
CA SER A 228 -10.43 20.46 18.42
C SER A 228 -11.62 19.76 17.77
N GLY A 229 -11.77 18.44 17.96
CA GLY A 229 -12.79 17.64 17.29
C GLY A 229 -12.60 17.52 15.78
N VAL A 230 -11.39 17.77 15.27
CA VAL A 230 -11.06 17.69 13.84
C VAL A 230 -10.60 16.26 13.52
N PRO A 231 -11.27 15.53 12.62
CA PRO A 231 -10.82 14.21 12.20
C PRO A 231 -9.52 14.28 11.38
N VAL A 232 -8.73 13.21 11.44
CA VAL A 232 -7.46 13.10 10.71
C VAL A 232 -7.38 11.88 9.82
N HIS A 233 -6.55 11.97 8.79
CA HIS A 233 -6.12 10.87 7.94
C HIS A 233 -4.62 10.65 8.11
N ILE A 234 -4.17 9.39 8.08
CA ILE A 234 -2.75 9.05 8.13
C ILE A 234 -2.35 8.40 6.82
N LEU A 235 -1.29 8.91 6.19
CA LEU A 235 -0.71 8.30 5.00
C LEU A 235 0.72 7.85 5.33
N GLY A 236 1.14 6.71 4.80
CA GLY A 236 2.50 6.20 4.94
C GLY A 236 2.86 5.29 3.77
N HIS A 237 4.12 4.86 3.71
CA HIS A 237 4.55 3.90 2.68
C HIS A 237 4.59 2.48 3.27
N VAL A 238 5.59 2.19 4.11
CA VAL A 238 5.73 0.92 4.84
C VAL A 238 4.63 0.83 5.92
N PRO A 239 3.70 -0.14 5.86
CA PRO A 239 2.68 -0.32 6.88
C PRO A 239 3.25 -0.93 8.17
N PRO A 240 2.66 -0.64 9.35
CA PRO A 240 2.95 -1.40 10.56
C PRO A 240 2.44 -2.84 10.46
N GLY A 241 2.96 -3.72 11.32
CA GLY A 241 2.66 -5.15 11.34
C GLY A 241 3.61 -5.95 10.46
N ALA A 242 3.11 -7.08 9.95
CA ALA A 242 3.89 -8.00 9.14
C ALA A 242 3.36 -8.08 7.70
N PHE A 243 4.26 -8.37 6.76
CA PHE A 243 3.89 -8.64 5.38
C PHE A 243 3.30 -10.05 5.24
N GLU A 244 2.04 -10.14 4.81
CA GLU A 244 1.22 -11.36 4.88
C GLU A 244 1.67 -12.50 3.95
N LYS A 245 2.62 -12.24 3.03
CA LYS A 245 3.22 -13.27 2.17
C LYS A 245 4.54 -13.83 2.71
N TYR A 246 5.17 -13.20 3.70
CA TYR A 246 6.34 -13.78 4.35
C TYR A 246 5.95 -14.96 5.24
N SER A 247 6.92 -15.86 5.51
CA SER A 247 6.67 -17.08 6.27
C SER A 247 7.54 -17.13 7.52
N LEU A 248 6.91 -17.35 8.68
CA LEU A 248 7.39 -17.96 9.94
C LEU A 248 8.71 -17.51 10.59
N ASN A 249 9.60 -16.81 9.89
CA ASN A 249 10.81 -16.29 10.47
C ASN A 249 10.50 -14.93 11.09
N LYS A 250 10.76 -14.80 12.39
CA LYS A 250 10.61 -13.56 13.16
C LYS A 250 11.28 -12.36 12.49
N LEU A 251 12.45 -12.55 11.87
CA LEU A 251 13.15 -11.50 11.13
C LEU A 251 12.40 -11.03 9.87
N GLN A 252 11.58 -11.90 9.27
CA GLN A 252 10.75 -11.54 8.11
C GLN A 252 9.43 -10.89 8.55
N MET A 253 8.95 -11.20 9.75
CA MET A 253 7.76 -10.59 10.33
C MET A 253 7.96 -9.11 10.67
N GLU A 254 9.14 -8.78 11.20
CA GLU A 254 9.52 -7.42 11.61
C GLU A 254 9.87 -6.55 10.39
N GLN A 255 8.86 -6.04 9.67
CA GLN A 255 9.07 -5.01 8.65
C GLN A 255 9.49 -3.69 9.27
N ILE A 256 8.88 -3.35 10.40
CA ILE A 256 9.26 -2.25 11.28
C ILE A 256 9.76 -2.89 12.59
N PRO A 257 10.93 -2.49 13.13
CA PRO A 257 11.41 -2.97 14.42
C PRO A 257 10.33 -2.87 15.49
N ALA A 258 10.23 -3.92 16.32
CA ALA A 258 9.14 -4.08 17.29
C ALA A 258 8.87 -2.82 18.14
N LYS A 259 9.91 -2.08 18.55
CA LYS A 259 9.76 -0.85 19.34
C LYS A 259 8.99 0.26 18.62
N TYR A 260 9.27 0.48 17.34
CA TYR A 260 8.59 1.51 16.54
C TYR A 260 7.21 1.03 16.12
N ASN A 261 7.07 -0.25 15.77
CA ASN A 261 5.78 -0.85 15.45
C ASN A 261 4.82 -0.72 16.62
N GLN A 262 5.26 -1.06 17.85
CA GLN A 262 4.44 -0.92 19.04
C GLN A 262 4.05 0.53 19.30
N ARG A 263 4.98 1.48 19.16
CA ARG A 263 4.70 2.91 19.36
C ARG A 263 3.64 3.42 18.35
N LEU A 264 3.74 3.03 17.08
CA LEU A 264 2.71 3.34 16.07
C LEU A 264 1.36 2.71 16.42
N VAL A 265 1.32 1.40 16.73
CA VAL A 265 0.09 0.68 17.07
C VAL A 265 -0.59 1.28 18.30
N ASN A 266 0.19 1.68 19.31
CA ASN A 266 -0.33 2.32 20.52
C ASN A 266 -0.98 3.67 20.20
N LEU A 267 -0.32 4.54 19.42
CA LEU A 267 -0.90 5.81 18.99
C LEU A 267 -2.17 5.60 18.15
N ILE A 268 -2.14 4.68 17.20
CA ILE A 268 -3.32 4.37 16.37
C ILE A 268 -4.49 3.86 17.24
N THR A 269 -4.20 3.04 18.24
CA THR A 269 -5.21 2.49 19.16
C THR A 269 -5.77 3.56 20.09
N GLU A 270 -4.91 4.40 20.66
CA GLU A 270 -5.28 5.48 21.57
C GLU A 270 -6.14 6.55 20.86
N TYR A 271 -5.76 6.94 19.65
CA TYR A 271 -6.43 7.97 18.85
C TYR A 271 -7.37 7.41 17.78
N ALA A 272 -7.83 6.16 17.95
CA ALA A 272 -8.72 5.50 17.01
C ALA A 272 -10.00 6.32 16.68
N PRO A 273 -10.67 7.00 17.65
CA PRO A 273 -11.84 7.83 17.37
C PRO A 273 -11.58 9.06 16.49
N GLU A 274 -10.36 9.59 16.48
CA GLU A 274 -9.97 10.76 15.71
C GLU A 274 -9.55 10.40 14.27
N ILE A 275 -9.05 9.18 14.06
CA ILE A 275 -8.53 8.72 12.77
C ILE A 275 -9.68 8.21 11.88
N ARG A 276 -9.80 8.78 10.67
CA ARG A 276 -10.78 8.35 9.65
C ARG A 276 -10.17 7.40 8.64
N TRP A 277 -9.07 7.78 8.02
CA TRP A 277 -8.44 6.99 6.93
C TRP A 277 -6.99 6.67 7.25
N MET A 278 -6.57 5.49 6.82
CA MET A 278 -5.16 5.11 6.83
C MET A 278 -4.82 4.33 5.56
N PHE A 279 -3.91 4.88 4.76
CA PHE A 279 -3.51 4.31 3.47
C PHE A 279 -2.01 4.14 3.36
N PHE A 280 -1.61 2.97 2.86
CA PHE A 280 -0.22 2.54 2.69
C PHE A 280 0.01 1.84 1.34
N GLY A 281 1.26 1.48 1.05
CA GLY A 281 1.69 0.70 -0.11
C GLY A 281 2.66 -0.40 0.27
N HIS A 282 3.82 -0.44 -0.38
CA HIS A 282 5.03 -1.23 -0.08
C HIS A 282 4.91 -2.75 -0.35
N TYR A 283 3.80 -3.37 0.01
CA TYR A 283 3.65 -4.82 -0.10
C TYR A 283 3.34 -5.31 -1.52
N HIS A 284 3.00 -4.38 -2.43
CA HIS A 284 2.56 -4.62 -3.80
C HIS A 284 1.26 -5.44 -3.94
N THR A 285 0.72 -5.93 -2.83
CA THR A 285 -0.45 -6.78 -2.74
C THR A 285 -1.67 -5.99 -2.29
N ASP A 286 -2.84 -6.44 -2.73
CA ASP A 286 -4.10 -5.85 -2.25
C ASP A 286 -4.38 -6.39 -0.84
N THR A 287 -4.28 -5.52 0.17
CA THR A 287 -4.48 -5.98 1.54
C THR A 287 -5.01 -4.89 2.48
N PHE A 288 -5.45 -5.32 3.66
CA PHE A 288 -5.92 -4.46 4.73
C PHE A 288 -5.43 -5.01 6.08
N ARG A 289 -5.57 -4.22 7.15
CA ARG A 289 -5.26 -4.65 8.51
C ARG A 289 -6.31 -4.16 9.47
N VAL A 290 -6.60 -4.98 10.48
CA VAL A 290 -7.39 -4.59 11.65
C VAL A 290 -6.44 -4.30 12.82
N VAL A 291 -6.72 -3.21 13.53
CA VAL A 291 -6.04 -2.84 14.78
C VAL A 291 -6.98 -3.13 15.93
N LYS A 292 -6.53 -3.95 16.87
CA LYS A 292 -7.28 -4.36 18.06
C LYS A 292 -6.74 -3.67 19.31
N ASN A 293 -7.64 -3.27 20.21
CA ASN A 293 -7.25 -2.77 21.52
C ASN A 293 -6.89 -3.91 22.49
N SER A 294 -6.53 -3.58 23.73
CA SER A 294 -6.18 -4.54 24.78
C SER A 294 -7.30 -5.53 25.13
N ASP A 295 -8.57 -5.20 24.86
CA ASP A 295 -9.72 -6.10 25.08
C ASP A 295 -9.95 -7.05 23.89
N GLY A 296 -9.11 -6.98 22.85
CA GLY A 296 -9.25 -7.74 21.62
C GLY A 296 -10.34 -7.22 20.68
N LYS A 297 -10.88 -6.02 20.92
CA LYS A 297 -11.88 -5.39 20.03
C LYS A 297 -11.20 -4.70 18.87
N ALA A 298 -11.69 -4.93 17.66
CA ALA A 298 -11.31 -4.15 16.48
C ALA A 298 -11.75 -2.69 16.67
N VAL A 299 -10.79 -1.77 16.72
CA VAL A 299 -11.02 -0.33 16.95
C VAL A 299 -10.64 0.53 15.76
N GLN A 300 -9.73 0.04 14.91
CA GLN A 300 -9.26 0.80 13.76
C GLN A 300 -8.79 -0.14 12.64
N ARG A 301 -8.57 0.39 11.44
CA ARG A 301 -8.16 -0.34 10.24
C ARG A 301 -7.30 0.52 9.32
N PHE A 302 -6.50 -0.12 8.48
CA PHE A 302 -5.84 0.54 7.35
C PHE A 302 -5.83 -0.34 6.11
N PHE A 303 -5.60 0.30 4.96
CA PHE A 303 -5.56 -0.35 3.66
C PHE A 303 -4.19 -0.15 3.03
N ALA A 304 -3.57 -1.23 2.56
CA ALA A 304 -2.37 -1.15 1.72
C ALA A 304 -2.76 -1.50 0.29
N ALA A 305 -2.44 -0.61 -0.65
CA ALA A 305 -2.81 -0.78 -2.05
C ALA A 305 -1.86 -1.73 -2.79
N PRO A 306 -2.38 -2.48 -3.78
CA PRO A 306 -1.52 -3.21 -4.69
C PRO A 306 -0.69 -2.24 -5.55
N ALA A 307 0.44 -2.75 -6.05
CA ALA A 307 1.36 -1.95 -6.85
C ALA A 307 0.87 -1.71 -8.29
N LEU A 308 1.40 -0.67 -8.91
CA LEU A 308 1.40 -0.54 -10.36
C LEU A 308 2.45 -1.45 -10.99
N THR A 309 3.64 -1.56 -10.39
CA THR A 309 4.65 -2.53 -10.85
C THR A 309 4.14 -3.96 -10.77
N THR A 310 4.63 -4.79 -11.67
CA THR A 310 4.35 -6.23 -11.71
C THR A 310 5.53 -7.07 -11.28
N ALA A 311 6.61 -6.43 -10.84
CA ALA A 311 7.82 -7.10 -10.40
C ALA A 311 7.51 -8.20 -9.37
N PHE A 312 8.34 -9.24 -9.37
CA PHE A 312 8.22 -10.41 -8.50
C PHE A 312 6.99 -11.30 -8.72
N GLN A 313 6.24 -11.11 -9.81
CA GLN A 313 5.08 -11.94 -10.14
C GLN A 313 4.01 -11.97 -9.03
N MET A 314 3.82 -10.84 -8.35
CA MET A 314 2.96 -10.75 -7.17
C MET A 314 1.53 -10.30 -7.48
N ASN A 315 1.38 -9.49 -8.52
CA ASN A 315 0.15 -8.81 -8.89
C ASN A 315 0.13 -8.48 -10.39
N ASN A 316 -1.05 -8.24 -10.93
CA ASN A 316 -1.23 -7.41 -12.11
C ASN A 316 -1.13 -5.92 -11.74
N PRO A 317 -0.84 -5.01 -12.69
CA PRO A 317 -0.89 -3.58 -12.44
C PRO A 317 -2.29 -3.16 -11.98
N ALA A 318 -2.36 -2.40 -10.89
CA ALA A 318 -3.63 -1.92 -10.35
C ALA A 318 -3.60 -0.47 -9.86
N PHE A 319 -4.80 0.08 -9.70
CA PHE A 319 -5.08 1.30 -8.96
C PHE A 319 -6.39 1.14 -8.19
N ARG A 320 -6.58 1.97 -7.17
CA ARG A 320 -7.83 2.02 -6.40
C ARG A 320 -8.54 3.35 -6.57
N VAL A 321 -9.87 3.29 -6.64
CA VAL A 321 -10.74 4.46 -6.52
C VAL A 321 -11.56 4.31 -5.26
N ALA A 322 -11.52 5.31 -4.40
CA ALA A 322 -12.33 5.32 -3.19
C ALA A 322 -13.40 6.40 -3.25
N ASP A 323 -14.60 6.02 -2.83
CA ASP A 323 -15.74 6.92 -2.66
C ASP A 323 -15.90 7.23 -1.16
N TYR A 324 -16.19 8.47 -0.81
CA TYR A 324 -16.38 8.88 0.57
C TYR A 324 -17.38 10.03 0.72
N ASN A 325 -17.91 10.18 1.93
CA ASN A 325 -18.76 11.30 2.28
C ASN A 325 -17.91 12.50 2.75
N ARG A 326 -17.99 13.64 2.06
CA ARG A 326 -17.16 14.83 2.33
C ARG A 326 -17.51 15.56 3.64
N GLN A 327 -18.67 15.28 4.24
CA GLN A 327 -19.04 15.86 5.54
C GLN A 327 -18.56 15.00 6.71
N THR A 328 -18.77 13.68 6.63
CA THR A 328 -18.42 12.77 7.73
C THR A 328 -16.99 12.24 7.61
N LEU A 329 -16.42 12.33 6.40
CA LEU A 329 -15.17 11.69 5.99
C LEU A 329 -15.19 10.17 6.17
N GLU A 330 -16.38 9.56 6.13
CA GLU A 330 -16.50 8.10 6.14
C GLU A 330 -16.32 7.54 4.72
N LEU A 331 -15.59 6.44 4.61
CA LEU A 331 -15.40 5.73 3.34
C LEU A 331 -16.68 5.00 2.97
N ASP A 332 -17.20 5.28 1.78
CA ASP A 332 -18.35 4.60 1.23
C ASP A 332 -17.95 3.33 0.49
N ASP A 333 -16.86 3.34 -0.27
CA ASP A 333 -16.32 2.13 -0.91
C ASP A 333 -14.84 2.32 -1.32
N ILE A 334 -14.12 1.21 -1.50
CA ILE A 334 -12.81 1.16 -2.15
C ILE A 334 -12.92 0.13 -3.29
N LYS A 335 -12.70 0.58 -4.51
CA LYS A 335 -12.82 -0.21 -5.73
C LYS A 335 -11.45 -0.42 -6.34
N THR A 336 -11.05 -1.67 -6.51
CA THR A 336 -9.79 -2.01 -7.19
C THR A 336 -10.05 -2.23 -8.68
N TYR A 337 -9.21 -1.62 -9.51
CA TYR A 337 -9.19 -1.82 -10.96
C TYR A 337 -7.81 -2.31 -11.36
N TYR A 338 -7.78 -3.19 -12.35
CA TYR A 338 -6.54 -3.80 -12.79
C TYR A 338 -6.52 -4.05 -14.29
N VAL A 339 -5.35 -4.37 -14.82
CA VAL A 339 -5.18 -4.75 -16.22
C VAL A 339 -4.44 -6.07 -16.27
N GLU A 340 -4.88 -7.01 -17.12
CA GLU A 340 -4.08 -8.21 -17.41
C GLU A 340 -2.86 -7.79 -18.25
N LEU A 341 -1.67 -7.78 -17.67
CA LEU A 341 -0.47 -7.25 -18.33
C LEU A 341 -0.16 -7.99 -19.64
N ASP A 342 -0.32 -9.32 -19.65
CA ASP A 342 -0.11 -10.14 -20.85
C ASP A 342 -1.11 -9.80 -21.97
N GLU A 343 -2.36 -9.49 -21.62
CA GLU A 343 -3.38 -9.07 -22.58
C GLU A 343 -3.03 -7.69 -23.15
N LEU A 344 -2.60 -6.75 -22.28
CA LEU A 344 -2.16 -5.42 -22.69
C LEU A 344 -0.95 -5.48 -23.63
N ASN A 345 0.03 -6.31 -23.32
CA ASN A 345 1.22 -6.50 -24.14
C ASN A 345 0.90 -7.14 -25.50
N LYS A 346 -0.10 -8.02 -25.55
CA LYS A 346 -0.52 -8.72 -26.78
C LYS A 346 -1.40 -7.85 -27.69
N ASN A 347 -2.40 -7.18 -27.12
CA ASN A 347 -3.43 -6.47 -27.89
C ASN A 347 -3.11 -4.96 -28.03
N GLY A 348 -2.30 -4.42 -27.12
CA GLY A 348 -1.91 -3.01 -27.08
C GLY A 348 -2.96 -2.09 -26.45
N ALA A 349 -2.51 -0.88 -26.10
CA ALA A 349 -3.32 0.12 -25.38
C ALA A 349 -4.61 0.57 -26.10
N ALA A 350 -4.73 0.39 -27.41
CA ALA A 350 -5.94 0.76 -28.15
C ALA A 350 -7.11 -0.20 -27.85
N GLU A 351 -6.81 -1.48 -27.66
CA GLU A 351 -7.78 -2.57 -27.54
C GLU A 351 -7.96 -3.08 -26.11
N THR A 352 -7.03 -2.76 -25.19
CA THR A 352 -7.12 -3.15 -23.78
C THR A 352 -7.67 -2.02 -22.92
N ARG A 353 -8.44 -2.37 -21.88
CA ARG A 353 -8.96 -1.46 -20.85
C ARG A 353 -8.74 -2.02 -19.46
N ALA A 354 -8.72 -1.15 -18.46
CA ALA A 354 -8.77 -1.58 -17.07
C ALA A 354 -10.11 -2.26 -16.76
N LYS A 355 -10.04 -3.36 -16.02
CA LYS A 355 -11.17 -4.15 -15.57
C LYS A 355 -11.46 -3.79 -14.12
N PHE A 356 -12.75 -3.65 -13.80
CA PHE A 356 -13.20 -3.62 -12.41
C PHE A 356 -12.91 -4.99 -11.80
N GLU A 357 -12.15 -5.02 -10.70
CA GLU A 357 -11.87 -6.25 -9.98
C GLU A 357 -12.98 -6.53 -8.95
N TYR A 358 -13.11 -5.65 -7.96
CA TYR A 358 -14.08 -5.81 -6.88
C TYR A 358 -14.35 -4.51 -6.10
N SER A 359 -15.49 -4.51 -5.40
CA SER A 359 -15.84 -3.53 -4.36
C SER A 359 -15.47 -4.10 -3.01
N MET A 360 -14.60 -3.40 -2.27
CA MET A 360 -14.14 -3.87 -0.96
C MET A 360 -15.29 -3.89 0.05
N ARG A 361 -16.20 -2.89 0.01
CA ARG A 361 -17.37 -2.88 0.89
C ARG A 361 -18.30 -4.05 0.64
N GLU A 362 -18.60 -4.35 -0.63
CA GLU A 362 -19.48 -5.47 -0.98
C GLU A 362 -18.86 -6.81 -0.59
N THR A 363 -17.57 -7.01 -0.87
CA THR A 363 -16.88 -8.28 -0.61
C THR A 363 -16.69 -8.54 0.88
N TYR A 364 -16.31 -7.52 1.67
CA TYR A 364 -16.00 -7.68 3.10
C TYR A 364 -17.16 -7.33 4.04
N GLY A 365 -18.29 -6.89 3.48
CA GLY A 365 -19.50 -6.55 4.23
C GLY A 365 -19.45 -5.19 4.93
N GLY A 366 -18.38 -4.42 4.74
CA GLY A 366 -18.13 -3.11 5.33
C GLY A 366 -16.64 -2.73 5.28
N LEU A 367 -16.34 -1.45 5.51
CA LEU A 367 -14.97 -0.92 5.58
C LEU A 367 -14.57 -0.50 7.02
N ASP A 368 -15.48 -0.64 7.98
CA ASP A 368 -15.17 -0.45 9.39
C ASP A 368 -14.37 -1.64 9.95
N ALA A 369 -13.70 -1.41 11.08
CA ALA A 369 -12.79 -2.40 11.67
C ALA A 369 -13.52 -3.69 12.08
N GLN A 370 -14.79 -3.58 12.50
CA GLN A 370 -15.58 -4.71 12.97
C GLN A 370 -16.03 -5.61 11.82
N SER A 371 -16.46 -5.01 10.70
CA SER A 371 -16.82 -5.74 9.48
C SER A 371 -15.62 -6.50 8.91
N LEU A 372 -14.46 -5.85 8.83
CA LEU A 372 -13.22 -6.47 8.37
C LEU A 372 -12.75 -7.60 9.30
N ASP A 373 -12.82 -7.42 10.62
CA ASP A 373 -12.52 -8.50 11.59
C ASP A 373 -13.49 -9.67 11.44
N ALA A 374 -14.79 -9.40 11.30
CA ALA A 374 -15.80 -10.45 11.07
C ALA A 374 -15.54 -11.23 9.77
N TYR A 375 -15.07 -10.56 8.71
CA TYR A 375 -14.64 -11.24 7.49
C TYR A 375 -13.44 -12.16 7.74
N ILE A 376 -12.42 -11.69 8.47
CA ILE A 376 -11.26 -12.52 8.86
C ILE A 376 -11.72 -13.77 9.64
N GLN A 377 -12.62 -13.62 10.62
CA GLN A 377 -13.13 -14.77 11.39
C GLN A 377 -13.87 -15.79 10.50
N LYS A 378 -14.64 -15.32 9.50
CA LYS A 378 -15.26 -16.21 8.50
C LYS A 378 -14.19 -16.90 7.64
N ALA A 379 -13.17 -16.18 7.18
CA ALA A 379 -12.10 -16.72 6.37
C ALA A 379 -11.26 -17.79 7.10
N LYS A 380 -11.15 -17.74 8.44
CA LYS A 380 -10.50 -18.82 9.22
C LYS A 380 -11.19 -20.17 9.08
N THR A 381 -12.51 -20.20 8.95
CA THR A 381 -13.32 -21.44 8.94
C THR A 381 -13.90 -21.80 7.57
N ASN A 382 -13.86 -20.88 6.61
CA ASN A 382 -14.40 -21.08 5.26
C ASN A 382 -13.30 -20.95 4.19
N GLY A 383 -13.04 -22.05 3.49
CA GLY A 383 -12.06 -22.12 2.40
C GLY A 383 -12.36 -21.14 1.26
N THR A 384 -13.61 -21.09 0.79
CA THR A 384 -14.03 -20.24 -0.34
C THR A 384 -13.87 -18.75 -0.06
N ILE A 385 -14.16 -18.32 1.17
CA ILE A 385 -14.00 -16.91 1.61
C ILE A 385 -12.51 -16.53 1.61
N PHE A 386 -11.66 -17.44 2.11
CA PHE A 386 -10.21 -17.23 2.07
C PHE A 386 -9.67 -17.23 0.64
N ASP A 387 -10.14 -18.13 -0.23
CA ASP A 387 -9.69 -18.16 -1.62
C ASP A 387 -10.07 -16.88 -2.38
N ALA A 388 -11.20 -16.25 -2.04
CA ALA A 388 -11.57 -14.93 -2.57
C ALA A 388 -10.60 -13.84 -2.11
N LEU A 389 -10.26 -13.81 -0.82
CA LEU A 389 -9.25 -12.91 -0.26
C LEU A 389 -7.90 -13.06 -0.98
N ILE A 390 -7.45 -14.30 -1.23
CA ILE A 390 -6.16 -14.57 -1.89
C ILE A 390 -6.15 -14.16 -3.36
N ARG A 391 -7.28 -14.32 -4.08
CA ARG A 391 -7.41 -13.82 -5.46
C ARG A 391 -7.25 -12.31 -5.52
N HIS A 392 -7.94 -11.58 -4.62
CA HIS A 392 -7.81 -10.12 -4.53
C HIS A 392 -6.40 -9.70 -4.14
N ASN A 393 -5.79 -10.37 -3.18
CA ASN A 393 -4.43 -10.07 -2.73
C ASN A 393 -3.37 -10.08 -3.85
N HIS A 394 -3.59 -10.84 -4.92
CA HIS A 394 -2.71 -10.90 -6.09
C HIS A 394 -3.30 -10.21 -7.31
N VAL A 395 -4.37 -9.43 -7.16
CA VAL A 395 -4.95 -8.65 -8.25
C VAL A 395 -5.22 -9.53 -9.49
N MET A 396 -5.85 -10.68 -9.25
CA MET A 396 -6.18 -11.67 -10.29
C MET A 396 -5.00 -12.25 -11.10
N TYR A 397 -3.75 -11.98 -10.74
CA TYR A 397 -2.58 -12.55 -11.42
C TYR A 397 -2.66 -14.09 -11.46
N ASN A 398 -2.40 -14.68 -12.64
CA ASN A 398 -2.55 -16.12 -12.89
C ASN A 398 -3.95 -16.69 -12.54
N ASN A 399 -5.01 -15.88 -12.66
CA ASN A 399 -6.38 -16.22 -12.24
C ASN A 399 -6.49 -16.69 -10.77
N GLY A 400 -5.48 -16.38 -9.95
CA GLY A 400 -5.29 -16.94 -8.62
C GLY A 400 -5.14 -18.47 -8.53
N ASN A 401 -5.07 -19.18 -9.66
CA ASN A 401 -5.14 -20.65 -9.73
C ASN A 401 -3.87 -21.36 -9.21
N ASN A 402 -2.73 -20.66 -9.19
CA ASN A 402 -1.44 -21.23 -8.78
C ASN A 402 -1.02 -20.85 -7.34
N MET A 403 -1.91 -20.27 -6.54
CA MET A 403 -1.55 -19.66 -5.25
C MET A 403 -2.17 -20.43 -4.07
N ARG A 404 -2.15 -21.76 -4.13
CA ARG A 404 -2.56 -22.60 -3.01
C ARG A 404 -1.56 -22.45 -1.87
N LEU A 405 -1.92 -21.64 -0.88
CA LEU A 405 -1.17 -21.51 0.36
C LEU A 405 -1.31 -22.79 1.18
N ASN A 406 -0.20 -23.28 1.73
CA ASN A 406 -0.25 -24.36 2.71
C ASN A 406 -0.92 -23.88 4.01
N ALA A 407 -1.24 -24.81 4.92
CA ALA A 407 -1.94 -24.48 6.16
C ALA A 407 -1.24 -23.39 6.99
N THR A 408 0.09 -23.43 7.03
CA THR A 408 0.90 -22.47 7.79
C THR A 408 0.92 -21.09 7.16
N GLN A 409 1.05 -21.00 5.82
CA GLN A 409 0.95 -19.75 5.08
C GLN A 409 -0.45 -19.14 5.20
N ARG A 410 -1.51 -19.97 5.16
CA ARG A 410 -2.88 -19.53 5.40
C ARG A 410 -3.05 -18.95 6.80
N ALA A 411 -2.55 -19.64 7.82
CA ALA A 411 -2.60 -19.16 9.20
C ALA A 411 -1.86 -17.83 9.34
N PHE A 412 -0.64 -17.73 8.80
CA PHE A 412 0.15 -16.50 8.84
C PHE A 412 -0.53 -15.34 8.15
N HIS A 413 -1.09 -15.56 6.96
CA HIS A 413 -1.83 -14.54 6.24
C HIS A 413 -2.98 -14.00 7.08
N LEU A 414 -3.81 -14.87 7.64
CA LEU A 414 -4.95 -14.47 8.49
C LEU A 414 -4.50 -13.78 9.79
N CYS A 415 -3.46 -14.28 10.46
CA CYS A 415 -2.91 -13.65 11.67
C CYS A 415 -2.33 -12.27 11.37
N ALA A 416 -1.65 -12.09 10.24
CA ALA A 416 -1.10 -10.80 9.83
C ALA A 416 -2.22 -9.78 9.54
N LEU A 417 -3.35 -10.19 8.95
CA LEU A 417 -4.52 -9.32 8.77
C LEU A 417 -5.15 -8.88 10.10
N GLU A 418 -5.18 -9.78 11.08
CA GLU A 418 -5.88 -9.61 12.35
C GLU A 418 -5.06 -8.87 13.42
N PHE A 419 -3.74 -9.05 13.41
CA PHE A 419 -2.84 -8.59 14.47
C PHE A 419 -1.65 -7.83 13.89
N VAL A 420 -1.74 -6.50 13.99
CA VAL A 420 -0.63 -5.58 13.68
C VAL A 420 0.40 -5.53 14.82
N ASP A 421 -0.03 -5.87 16.04
CA ASP A 421 0.87 -6.11 17.17
C ASP A 421 1.62 -7.44 16.95
N LEU A 422 2.96 -7.36 16.88
CA LEU A 422 3.78 -8.51 16.54
C LEU A 422 3.78 -9.60 17.62
N THR A 423 3.55 -9.23 18.88
CA THR A 423 3.45 -10.21 19.98
C THR A 423 2.13 -10.98 19.88
N LEU A 424 1.03 -10.29 19.58
CA LEU A 424 -0.26 -10.96 19.35
C LEU A 424 -0.26 -11.80 18.06
N LEU A 425 0.45 -11.36 17.02
CA LEU A 425 0.65 -12.12 15.80
C LEU A 425 1.40 -13.44 16.09
N GLU A 426 2.51 -13.38 16.84
CA GLU A 426 3.25 -14.58 17.26
C GLU A 426 2.35 -15.54 18.05
N GLN A 427 1.56 -15.05 19.01
CA GLN A 427 0.60 -15.87 19.76
C GLN A 427 -0.48 -16.49 18.86
N CYS A 428 -0.98 -15.75 17.86
CA CYS A 428 -1.91 -16.28 16.87
C CYS A 428 -1.29 -17.45 16.09
N MET A 429 -0.02 -17.33 15.70
CA MET A 429 0.70 -18.38 14.98
C MET A 429 0.95 -19.63 15.82
N ASP A 430 1.32 -19.45 17.09
CA ASP A 430 1.55 -20.57 18.01
C ASP A 430 0.27 -21.38 18.23
N ASN A 431 -0.86 -20.71 18.43
CA ASN A 431 -2.16 -21.36 18.61
C ASN A 431 -2.61 -22.15 17.36
N ASN A 432 -2.38 -21.61 16.15
CA ASN A 432 -2.66 -22.32 14.90
C ASN A 432 -1.74 -23.53 14.69
N THR A 433 -0.49 -23.45 15.15
CA THR A 433 0.45 -24.57 15.08
C THR A 433 0.04 -25.70 16.04
N GLN A 434 -0.44 -25.37 17.25
CA GLN A 434 -0.96 -26.38 18.19
C GLN A 434 -2.23 -27.08 17.68
N LEU A 435 -3.10 -26.37 16.96
CA LEU A 435 -4.29 -26.97 16.31
C LEU A 435 -3.91 -27.94 15.19
N SER A 436 -2.82 -27.68 14.46
CA SER A 436 -2.33 -28.59 13.40
C SER A 436 -1.72 -29.89 13.95
N VAL A 437 -1.17 -29.88 15.17
CA VAL A 437 -0.64 -31.08 15.86
C VAL A 437 -1.75 -31.93 16.49
N ALA A 438 -2.90 -31.34 16.82
CA ALA A 438 -4.05 -32.05 17.38
C ALA A 438 -4.80 -32.94 16.36
N ILE A 439 -4.53 -32.78 15.05
CA ILE A 439 -5.06 -33.64 14.00
C ILE A 439 -4.05 -34.78 13.74
N ARG A 440 -4.18 -35.90 14.48
CA ARG A 440 -3.42 -37.13 14.18
C ARG A 440 -3.83 -37.72 12.81
N PRO A 441 -2.93 -38.44 12.12
CA PRO A 441 -3.08 -38.78 10.72
C PRO A 441 -4.13 -39.87 10.51
N GLY A 442 -5.10 -39.62 9.64
CA GLY A 442 -5.82 -40.69 8.97
C GLY A 442 -4.85 -41.45 8.07
N ASN A 443 -4.78 -42.77 8.26
CA ASN A 443 -4.06 -43.71 7.39
C ASN A 443 -4.21 -43.34 5.91
N ASN A 444 -3.09 -43.12 5.23
CA ASN A 444 -2.83 -43.65 3.90
C ASN A 444 -1.32 -43.58 3.64
N GLY A 445 -0.70 -44.75 3.55
CA GLY A 445 0.69 -44.87 3.17
C GLY A 445 0.89 -44.43 1.73
N LEU A 446 1.96 -43.65 1.51
CA LEU A 446 2.83 -43.78 0.35
C LEU A 446 4.12 -43.00 0.62
N THR A 447 5.20 -43.71 0.35
CA THR A 447 6.62 -43.40 0.49
C THR A 447 7.03 -41.97 0.16
N THR A 448 7.78 -41.37 1.07
CA THR A 448 8.49 -40.09 0.95
C THR A 448 9.67 -40.17 -0.03
N ILE A 449 9.74 -39.25 -0.99
CA ILE A 449 10.97 -38.85 -1.69
C ILE A 449 11.21 -37.38 -1.34
N PRO A 450 12.37 -36.98 -0.80
CA PRO A 450 12.64 -35.60 -0.46
C PRO A 450 12.99 -34.82 -1.74
N ILE A 451 12.16 -33.86 -2.12
CA ILE A 451 12.52 -32.83 -3.11
C ILE A 451 13.19 -31.69 -2.35
N LEU A 452 14.46 -31.44 -2.65
CA LEU A 452 15.19 -30.26 -2.19
C LEU A 452 14.46 -28.99 -2.61
N VAL A 453 14.06 -28.16 -1.64
CA VAL A 453 13.70 -26.76 -1.87
C VAL A 453 14.99 -25.94 -1.80
N ALA A 454 15.42 -25.43 -2.95
CA ALA A 454 16.45 -24.41 -3.07
C ALA A 454 15.82 -23.13 -3.64
N LEU A 455 16.35 -21.99 -3.18
CA LEU A 455 16.04 -20.59 -3.53
C LEU A 455 14.81 -19.95 -2.86
N PHE A 456 15.09 -19.07 -1.88
CA PHE A 456 14.94 -17.62 -2.01
C PHE A 456 15.75 -16.94 -0.87
N LEU A 457 17.03 -16.67 -1.14
CA LEU A 457 17.89 -15.79 -0.36
C LEU A 457 18.66 -14.94 -1.37
N LEU A 458 18.02 -13.87 -1.84
CA LEU A 458 18.62 -12.90 -2.76
C LEU A 458 18.05 -11.49 -2.51
N LEU A 459 17.91 -11.08 -1.25
CA LEU A 459 17.60 -9.67 -0.91
C LEU A 459 18.35 -9.13 0.32
N ALA A 460 19.50 -9.70 0.64
CA ALA A 460 20.51 -9.04 1.45
C ALA A 460 21.88 -9.47 0.91
N GLN A 461 22.70 -8.51 0.48
CA GLN A 461 24.02 -8.66 -0.16
C GLN A 461 24.03 -8.67 -1.69
N PHE A 462 23.76 -7.52 -2.30
CA PHE A 462 24.59 -7.06 -3.41
C PHE A 462 24.92 -5.58 -3.18
N TYR A 463 26.03 -5.36 -2.46
CA TYR A 463 26.83 -4.13 -2.22
C TYR A 463 26.14 -2.77 -2.01
#